data_AF-A0A9N8EDZ9-F1
#
_entry.id   AF-A0A9N8EDZ9-F1
#
_cell.length_a   1.000
_cell.length_b   1.000
_cell.length_c   1.000
_cell.angle_alpha   90.00
_cell.angle_beta   90.00
_cell.angle_gamma   90.00
#
_symmetry.space_group_name_H-M   'P 1'
#
loop_
_entity.id
_entity.type
_entity.pdbx_description
1 polymer ?
#
loop_
_entity_poly.entity_id
_entity_poly.type
_entity_poly.pdbx_seq_one_letter_code
_entity_poly.pdbx_strand_id
1 'polypeptide(L)'
;MKLSSVFFAKIFLLGLALLCVSAEQAETSSESDNKGDSQQQNEEYTTKNHRHLYEYNDDRYITALGFSESATCDWGLYRATAGDGLNGDLNQGAGSGSKDIYTCISKNPIFGPPITHIRIQKGATCASGYRRAGQALTLNGDLNQGAGSGSKDIFVCYTKRTEDGDPITNIEISKTHPATSQRAEYLDGLNGDLNQDAGSASAYVFFKIFR
;
A
#
# COMPACT_ATOMS: atom_id res chain seq x y z
N MET A 1 37.42 -13.47 36.93
CA MET A 1 38.30 -14.65 36.76
C MET A 1 37.59 -15.90 37.26
N LYS A 2 37.10 -16.74 36.34
CA LYS A 2 36.86 -18.19 36.55
C LYS A 2 36.93 -18.84 35.17
N LEU A 3 37.82 -19.83 35.08
CA LEU A 3 38.21 -20.60 33.90
C LEU A 3 37.38 -21.90 33.78
N SER A 4 37.55 -22.56 32.62
CA SER A 4 37.30 -23.98 32.30
C SER A 4 35.87 -24.33 31.81
N SER A 5 35.62 -25.23 30.86
CA SER A 5 36.44 -26.13 30.00
C SER A 5 35.50 -26.68 28.89
N VAL A 6 35.86 -26.75 27.60
CA VAL A 6 36.53 -27.87 26.86
C VAL A 6 35.58 -29.02 26.40
N PHE A 7 35.51 -29.17 25.07
CA PHE A 7 35.32 -30.38 24.21
C PHE A 7 33.95 -31.06 24.03
N PHE A 8 33.51 -31.24 22.77
CA PHE A 8 33.66 -32.50 22.01
C PHE A 8 33.34 -32.31 20.51
N ALA A 9 34.22 -32.84 19.65
CA ALA A 9 34.07 -32.96 18.20
C ALA A 9 33.70 -34.41 17.82
N LYS A 10 32.99 -34.60 16.69
CA LYS A 10 32.91 -35.80 15.80
C LYS A 10 31.85 -35.48 14.73
N ILE A 11 32.15 -35.18 13.46
CA ILE A 11 32.68 -36.01 12.36
C ILE A 11 31.95 -37.35 12.21
N PHE A 12 31.13 -37.46 11.16
CA PHE A 12 30.83 -38.73 10.51
C PHE A 12 30.92 -38.60 8.98
N LEU A 13 31.69 -39.52 8.40
CA LEU A 13 32.01 -39.77 7.00
C LEU A 13 30.75 -40.18 6.19
N LEU A 14 30.59 -39.72 4.94
CA LEU A 14 31.06 -40.34 3.68
C LEU A 14 30.29 -41.62 3.27
N GLY A 15 29.62 -41.57 2.11
CA GLY A 15 28.96 -42.70 1.47
C GLY A 15 28.72 -42.43 -0.02
N LEU A 16 29.56 -43.02 -0.86
CA LEU A 16 29.74 -42.87 -2.30
C LEU A 16 29.12 -44.07 -3.04
N ALA A 17 28.48 -43.85 -4.21
CA ALA A 17 28.30 -44.76 -5.38
C ALA A 17 27.16 -44.18 -6.24
N LEU A 18 27.27 -43.69 -7.48
CA LEU A 18 27.97 -44.07 -8.73
C LEU A 18 27.49 -45.37 -9.39
N LEU A 19 27.21 -45.25 -10.70
CA LEU A 19 26.90 -46.23 -11.78
C LEU A 19 25.40 -46.42 -12.08
N CYS A 20 24.89 -46.48 -13.32
CA CYS A 20 25.42 -46.36 -14.70
C CYS A 20 24.25 -46.40 -15.72
N VAL A 21 24.40 -45.76 -16.90
CA VAL A 21 24.09 -46.23 -18.31
C VAL A 21 22.65 -46.68 -18.64
N SER A 22 22.03 -46.51 -19.81
CA SER A 22 22.10 -45.73 -21.07
C SER A 22 20.90 -46.20 -21.91
N ALA A 23 20.44 -45.39 -22.87
CA ALA A 23 19.69 -45.71 -24.12
C ALA A 23 18.64 -44.60 -24.32
N GLU A 24 18.80 -43.64 -25.24
CA GLU A 24 18.74 -43.76 -26.70
C GLU A 24 17.35 -44.20 -27.20
N GLN A 25 16.54 -43.22 -27.57
CA GLN A 25 15.63 -43.30 -28.69
C GLN A 25 15.42 -41.90 -29.26
N ALA A 26 16.00 -41.71 -30.45
CA ALA A 26 15.66 -40.63 -31.35
C ALA A 26 14.32 -40.96 -32.02
N GLU A 27 13.34 -40.09 -31.90
CA GLU A 27 12.26 -39.97 -32.88
C GLU A 27 12.10 -38.51 -33.27
N THR A 28 12.47 -38.24 -34.51
CA THR A 28 12.04 -37.11 -35.33
C THR A 28 10.53 -37.17 -35.55
N SER A 29 9.80 -36.11 -35.21
CA SER A 29 8.58 -35.77 -35.93
C SER A 29 8.20 -34.29 -35.77
N SER A 30 8.23 -33.60 -36.91
CA SER A 30 7.43 -32.44 -37.32
C SER A 30 7.45 -31.19 -36.44
N GLU A 31 8.29 -30.24 -36.88
CA GLU A 31 7.96 -28.82 -36.93
C GLU A 31 6.49 -28.60 -37.31
N SER A 32 5.73 -28.02 -36.38
CA SER A 32 4.61 -27.15 -36.72
C SER A 32 4.91 -25.78 -36.12
N ASP A 33 5.23 -24.84 -37.00
CA ASP A 33 5.40 -23.42 -36.71
C ASP A 33 4.23 -22.87 -35.90
N ASN A 34 4.48 -22.62 -34.61
CA ASN A 34 3.60 -21.78 -33.81
C ASN A 34 4.41 -21.03 -32.73
N LYS A 35 5.51 -20.41 -33.16
CA LYS A 35 6.45 -19.68 -32.28
C LYS A 35 6.24 -18.16 -32.29
N GLY A 36 5.24 -17.67 -33.03
CA GLY A 36 5.03 -16.23 -33.26
C GLY A 36 4.27 -15.50 -32.15
N ASP A 37 3.29 -16.13 -31.50
CA ASP A 37 2.34 -15.41 -30.62
C ASP A 37 2.78 -15.33 -29.15
N SER A 38 3.41 -16.37 -28.61
CA SER A 38 3.75 -16.43 -27.18
C SER A 38 4.99 -15.62 -26.79
N GLN A 39 5.86 -15.29 -27.76
CA GLN A 39 7.03 -14.44 -27.51
C GLN A 39 6.67 -12.95 -27.64
N GLN A 40 5.79 -12.56 -28.56
CA GLN A 40 5.31 -11.18 -28.68
C GLN A 40 4.49 -10.73 -27.47
N GLN A 41 3.61 -11.59 -26.92
CA GLN A 41 2.87 -11.24 -25.70
C GLN A 41 3.77 -11.07 -24.48
N ASN A 42 4.87 -11.81 -24.38
CA ASN A 42 5.84 -11.67 -23.29
C ASN A 42 6.72 -10.41 -23.46
N GLU A 43 7.13 -10.06 -24.67
CA GLU A 43 7.91 -8.83 -24.90
C GLU A 43 7.07 -7.55 -24.75
N GLU A 44 5.79 -7.56 -25.15
CA GLU A 44 4.87 -6.44 -24.92
C GLU A 44 4.59 -6.24 -23.42
N TYR A 45 4.37 -7.34 -22.67
CA TYR A 45 4.16 -7.27 -21.22
C TYR A 45 5.41 -6.77 -20.48
N THR A 46 6.60 -7.19 -20.91
CA THR A 46 7.86 -6.77 -20.29
C THR A 46 8.19 -5.31 -20.62
N THR A 47 7.93 -4.84 -21.86
CA THR A 47 8.18 -3.44 -22.26
C THR A 47 7.17 -2.44 -21.71
N LYS A 48 5.89 -2.80 -21.54
CA LYS A 48 4.89 -1.96 -20.84
C LYS A 48 5.26 -1.76 -19.37
N ASN A 49 5.66 -2.83 -18.68
CA ASN A 49 6.11 -2.74 -17.30
C ASN A 49 7.44 -1.99 -17.13
N HIS A 50 8.36 -2.05 -18.11
CA HIS A 50 9.63 -1.33 -18.02
C HIS A 50 9.54 0.16 -18.39
N ARG A 51 8.66 0.57 -19.32
CA ARG A 51 8.43 2.01 -19.59
C ARG A 51 7.76 2.73 -18.42
N HIS A 52 6.81 2.08 -17.75
CA HIS A 52 6.11 2.70 -16.61
C HIS A 52 7.06 3.04 -15.45
N LEU A 53 8.06 2.20 -15.15
CA LEU A 53 8.91 2.40 -13.97
C LEU A 53 9.88 3.58 -14.08
N TYR A 54 10.26 4.02 -15.28
CA TYR A 54 11.17 5.17 -15.47
C TYR A 54 10.45 6.51 -15.66
N GLU A 55 9.15 6.51 -16.00
CA GLU A 55 8.34 7.72 -16.15
C GLU A 55 7.81 8.25 -14.80
N TYR A 56 7.96 7.49 -13.71
CA TYR A 56 7.45 7.86 -12.38
C TYR A 56 8.40 8.67 -11.50
N ASN A 57 9.48 9.23 -12.04
CA ASN A 57 10.22 10.32 -11.39
C ASN A 57 9.50 11.67 -11.53
N ASP A 58 8.17 11.61 -11.56
CA ASP A 58 7.29 12.71 -11.85
C ASP A 58 6.62 13.16 -10.55
N ASP A 59 6.85 14.42 -10.19
CA ASP A 59 6.32 15.05 -8.99
C ASP A 59 4.81 15.33 -9.07
N ARG A 60 4.13 14.85 -10.12
CA ARG A 60 2.67 14.89 -10.24
C ARG A 60 1.97 13.81 -9.41
N TYR A 61 2.61 12.67 -9.16
CA TYR A 61 1.95 11.49 -8.58
C TYR A 61 2.24 11.30 -7.09
N ILE A 62 1.24 10.83 -6.34
CA ILE A 62 1.37 10.52 -4.93
C ILE A 62 2.15 9.20 -4.78
N THR A 63 3.28 9.25 -4.09
CA THR A 63 4.18 8.10 -3.86
C THR A 63 4.18 7.64 -2.41
N ALA A 64 3.69 8.47 -1.47
CA ALA A 64 3.54 8.10 -0.07
C ALA A 64 2.21 8.61 0.51
N LEU A 65 1.67 7.83 1.45
CA LEU A 65 0.48 8.14 2.24
C LEU A 65 0.73 7.70 3.68
N GLY A 66 0.42 8.58 4.62
CA GLY A 66 0.48 8.29 6.05
C GLY A 66 -0.30 9.28 6.90
N PHE A 67 -0.17 9.14 8.22
CA PHE A 67 -0.93 9.91 9.19
C PHE A 67 -0.03 10.52 10.28
N SER A 68 -0.38 11.74 10.69
CA SER A 68 0.32 12.51 11.73
C SER A 68 -0.67 12.93 12.82
N GLU A 69 -0.22 13.01 14.07
CA GLU A 69 -0.98 13.63 15.16
C GLU A 69 -0.89 15.18 15.12
N SER A 70 -0.04 15.72 14.24
CA SER A 70 0.12 17.15 14.02
C SER A 70 -0.40 17.56 12.65
N ALA A 71 -0.92 18.80 12.56
CA ALA A 71 -1.24 19.44 11.29
C ALA A 71 0.00 19.61 10.39
N THR A 72 1.20 19.51 10.97
CA THR A 72 2.46 19.38 10.23
C THR A 72 2.78 17.90 9.96
N CYS A 73 3.17 17.61 8.73
CA CYS A 73 3.58 16.27 8.33
C CYS A 73 5.10 16.14 8.42
N ASP A 74 5.56 15.06 9.05
CA ASP A 74 6.98 14.73 9.14
C ASP A 74 7.48 13.98 7.90
N TRP A 75 8.79 13.72 7.84
CA TRP A 75 9.45 12.90 6.83
C TRP A 75 9.33 13.40 5.38
N GLY A 76 9.17 14.70 5.17
CA GLY A 76 9.04 15.26 3.82
C GLY A 76 7.70 14.93 3.16
N LEU A 77 6.69 14.60 3.96
CA LEU A 77 5.29 14.60 3.56
C LEU A 77 4.69 15.99 3.79
N TYR A 78 3.56 16.26 3.17
CA TYR A 78 2.75 17.45 3.37
C TYR A 78 1.28 17.05 3.53
N ARG A 79 0.51 17.94 4.16
CA ARG A 79 -0.88 17.63 4.50
C ARG A 79 -1.74 17.55 3.23
N ALA A 80 -2.59 16.54 3.15
CA ALA A 80 -3.62 16.45 2.12
C ALA A 80 -4.59 17.64 2.24
N THR A 81 -5.19 18.04 1.12
CA THR A 81 -6.16 19.15 1.12
C THR A 81 -7.42 18.73 1.87
N ALA A 82 -7.97 19.66 2.65
CA ALA A 82 -9.26 19.49 3.32
C ALA A 82 -10.29 20.47 2.71
N GLY A 83 -11.44 19.95 2.30
CA GLY A 83 -12.56 20.69 1.71
C GLY A 83 -13.71 20.91 2.69
N ASP A 84 -14.76 21.60 2.24
CA ASP A 84 -16.06 21.71 2.92
C ASP A 84 -16.02 22.21 4.38
N GLY A 85 -15.07 23.09 4.68
CA GLY A 85 -14.89 23.65 6.02
C GLY A 85 -14.32 22.65 7.04
N LEU A 86 -13.72 21.55 6.58
CA LEU A 86 -12.87 20.70 7.41
C LEU A 86 -11.52 21.40 7.66
N ASN A 87 -10.97 21.25 8.86
CA ASN A 87 -9.65 21.78 9.23
C ASN A 87 -8.49 20.80 8.88
N GLY A 88 -8.84 19.62 8.37
CA GLY A 88 -7.92 18.55 7.98
C GLY A 88 -7.63 17.53 9.07
N ASP A 89 -8.10 17.76 10.30
CA ASP A 89 -8.16 16.74 11.33
C ASP A 89 -9.30 15.79 11.00
N LEU A 90 -8.95 14.52 10.82
CA LEU A 90 -9.91 13.47 10.61
C LEU A 90 -10.84 13.41 11.81
N ASN A 91 -10.38 13.50 13.05
CA ASN A 91 -11.26 13.48 14.22
C ASN A 91 -11.88 14.84 14.60
N GLN A 92 -12.05 15.75 13.64
CA GLN A 92 -12.57 17.09 13.92
C GLN A 92 -13.93 17.05 14.63
N GLY A 93 -13.96 17.55 15.86
CA GLY A 93 -15.17 17.63 16.68
C GLY A 93 -15.47 16.33 17.44
N ALA A 94 -14.57 15.36 17.44
CA ALA A 94 -14.64 14.22 18.34
C ALA A 94 -14.48 14.68 19.80
N GLY A 95 -15.03 13.89 20.73
CA GLY A 95 -15.04 14.22 22.15
C GLY A 95 -13.64 14.33 22.79
N SER A 96 -13.62 14.78 24.05
CA SER A 96 -12.38 14.88 24.83
C SER A 96 -11.69 13.52 24.94
N GLY A 97 -10.45 13.43 24.45
CA GLY A 97 -9.64 12.21 24.46
C GLY A 97 -9.36 11.62 23.07
N SER A 98 -10.05 12.10 22.03
CA SER A 98 -9.70 11.78 20.65
C SER A 98 -8.33 12.33 20.28
N LYS A 99 -7.61 11.60 19.43
CA LYS A 99 -6.37 12.09 18.83
C LYS A 99 -6.69 12.93 17.60
N ASP A 100 -6.00 14.05 17.44
CA ASP A 100 -5.99 14.76 16.17
C ASP A 100 -5.25 13.86 15.16
N ILE A 101 -5.81 13.64 13.98
CA ILE A 101 -5.19 12.78 12.97
C ILE A 101 -5.27 13.46 11.62
N TYR A 102 -4.13 13.75 11.01
CA TYR A 102 -4.06 14.43 9.72
C TYR A 102 -3.53 13.49 8.65
N THR A 103 -4.15 13.54 7.46
CA THR A 103 -3.66 12.80 6.30
C THR A 103 -2.45 13.52 5.69
N CYS A 104 -1.35 12.79 5.55
CA CYS A 104 -0.07 13.25 5.02
C CYS A 104 0.28 12.47 3.75
N ILE A 105 0.77 13.18 2.74
CA ILE A 105 1.09 12.64 1.42
C ILE A 105 2.45 13.14 0.95
N SER A 106 3.08 12.42 0.04
CA SER A 106 4.25 12.92 -0.69
C SER A 106 4.16 12.56 -2.16
N LYS A 107 4.78 13.39 -3.00
CA LYS A 107 5.02 13.12 -4.42
C LYS A 107 6.48 12.86 -4.74
N ASN A 108 7.33 12.78 -3.72
CA ASN A 108 8.75 12.55 -3.91
C ASN A 108 8.98 11.09 -4.35
N PRO A 109 9.61 10.84 -5.51
CA PRO A 109 9.83 9.48 -6.02
C PRO A 109 10.75 8.63 -5.12
N ILE A 110 11.44 9.22 -4.14
CA ILE A 110 12.23 8.48 -3.15
C ILE A 110 11.38 7.45 -2.37
N PHE A 111 10.07 7.67 -2.27
CA PHE A 111 9.15 6.73 -1.61
C PHE A 111 8.71 5.56 -2.52
N GLY A 112 9.26 5.46 -3.73
CA GLY A 112 9.02 4.40 -4.71
C GLY A 112 7.89 4.73 -5.69
N PRO A 113 7.32 3.71 -6.37
CA PRO A 113 6.30 3.91 -7.39
C PRO A 113 5.05 4.64 -6.85
N PRO A 114 4.21 5.22 -7.72
CA PRO A 114 2.98 5.87 -7.28
C PRO A 114 1.99 4.91 -6.63
N ILE A 115 1.17 5.48 -5.78
CA ILE A 115 -0.04 4.84 -5.27
C ILE A 115 -1.07 4.85 -6.40
N THR A 116 -1.66 3.69 -6.65
CA THR A 116 -2.65 3.47 -7.72
C THR A 116 -4.05 3.28 -7.16
N HIS A 117 -4.19 2.77 -5.93
CA HIS A 117 -5.50 2.59 -5.30
C HIS A 117 -5.43 2.72 -3.78
N ILE A 118 -6.53 3.21 -3.18
CA ILE A 118 -6.71 3.43 -1.75
C ILE A 118 -8.02 2.81 -1.33
N ARG A 119 -8.00 2.10 -0.19
CA ARG A 119 -9.18 1.51 0.42
C ARG A 119 -9.20 1.69 1.93
N ILE A 120 -10.40 1.64 2.49
CA ILE A 120 -10.70 1.80 3.90
C ILE A 120 -11.31 0.48 4.43
N GLN A 121 -10.87 0.02 5.59
CA GLN A 121 -11.29 -1.26 6.17
C GLN A 121 -11.26 -1.25 7.69
N LYS A 122 -11.93 -2.22 8.33
CA LYS A 122 -12.00 -2.30 9.80
C LYS A 122 -10.77 -2.96 10.44
N GLY A 123 -10.02 -3.78 9.69
CA GLY A 123 -8.84 -4.47 10.20
C GLY A 123 -7.53 -3.69 9.97
N ALA A 124 -6.60 -3.76 10.92
CA ALA A 124 -5.25 -3.20 10.74
C ALA A 124 -4.41 -3.95 9.67
N THR A 125 -4.76 -5.20 9.37
CA THR A 125 -4.07 -6.03 8.38
C THR A 125 -4.68 -5.85 7.00
N CYS A 126 -3.91 -5.29 6.08
CA CYS A 126 -4.32 -5.17 4.68
C CYS A 126 -4.33 -6.53 3.97
N ALA A 127 -5.22 -6.71 3.00
CA ALA A 127 -5.25 -7.91 2.17
C ALA A 127 -4.00 -7.97 1.28
N SER A 128 -3.79 -9.15 0.68
CA SER A 128 -2.68 -9.37 -0.25
C SER A 128 -2.62 -8.29 -1.34
N GLY A 129 -1.41 -7.82 -1.64
CA GLY A 129 -1.16 -6.73 -2.60
C GLY A 129 -1.31 -5.32 -2.02
N TYR A 130 -1.93 -5.16 -0.86
CA TYR A 130 -2.07 -3.87 -0.19
C TYR A 130 -1.09 -3.70 0.97
N ARG A 131 -0.72 -2.46 1.23
CA ARG A 131 0.12 -2.03 2.34
C ARG A 131 -0.66 -1.06 3.21
N ARG A 132 -0.38 -1.11 4.51
CA ARG A 132 -0.94 -0.14 5.44
C ARG A 132 -0.30 1.22 5.21
N ALA A 133 -1.10 2.29 5.23
CA ALA A 133 -0.59 3.66 5.28
C ALA A 133 0.31 3.84 6.51
N GLY A 134 1.38 4.63 6.36
CA GLY A 134 2.31 4.90 7.47
C GLY A 134 1.67 5.76 8.55
N GLN A 135 2.24 5.79 9.74
CA GLN A 135 1.70 6.59 10.84
C GLN A 135 2.80 7.05 11.80
N ALA A 136 2.56 8.19 12.46
CA ALA A 136 3.33 8.63 13.62
C ALA A 136 3.37 7.55 14.73
N LEU A 137 4.47 7.51 15.48
CA LEU A 137 4.69 6.50 16.53
C LEU A 137 3.65 6.55 17.66
N THR A 138 3.00 7.70 17.83
CA THR A 138 1.92 7.91 18.81
C THR A 138 0.56 7.40 18.31
N LEU A 139 0.46 7.08 17.03
CA LEU A 139 -0.74 6.53 16.41
C LEU A 139 -0.62 5.00 16.30
N ASN A 140 -1.68 4.30 16.71
CA ASN A 140 -1.85 2.87 16.46
C ASN A 140 -2.30 2.60 15.01
N GLY A 141 -2.61 3.68 14.27
CA GLY A 141 -3.03 3.78 12.87
C GLY A 141 -4.50 3.45 12.60
N ASP A 142 -5.32 3.38 13.64
CA ASP A 142 -6.78 3.54 13.56
C ASP A 142 -7.09 5.05 13.45
N LEU A 143 -7.87 5.44 12.46
CA LEU A 143 -8.24 6.84 12.22
C LEU A 143 -9.24 7.37 13.24
N ASN A 144 -9.90 6.49 14.00
CA ASN A 144 -10.77 6.86 15.11
C ASN A 144 -10.11 6.65 16.48
N GLN A 145 -8.77 6.67 16.55
CA GLN A 145 -8.05 6.44 17.80
C GLN A 145 -8.47 7.45 18.89
N GLY A 146 -9.10 6.93 19.94
CA GLY A 146 -9.55 7.72 21.09
C GLY A 146 -10.97 8.30 20.97
N ALA A 147 -11.71 7.99 19.90
CA ALA A 147 -13.07 8.49 19.68
C ALA A 147 -14.14 7.90 20.62
N GLY A 148 -13.77 6.98 21.53
CA GLY A 148 -14.64 6.43 22.56
C GLY A 148 -15.27 5.07 22.22
N SER A 149 -16.00 4.50 23.18
CA SER A 149 -16.64 3.18 23.02
C SER A 149 -17.84 3.28 22.08
N GLY A 150 -17.70 2.80 20.84
CA GLY A 150 -18.77 2.81 19.85
C GLY A 150 -18.30 3.20 18.45
N SER A 151 -17.17 3.92 18.35
CA SER A 151 -16.55 4.21 17.06
C SER A 151 -16.12 2.93 16.35
N LYS A 152 -16.08 2.97 15.01
CA LYS A 152 -15.50 1.90 14.22
C LYS A 152 -13.99 2.07 14.17
N ASP A 153 -13.26 0.97 14.28
CA ASP A 153 -11.84 0.98 13.92
C ASP A 153 -11.75 1.18 12.40
N ILE A 154 -10.96 2.16 11.96
CA ILE A 154 -10.84 2.53 10.55
C ILE A 154 -9.38 2.58 10.17
N PHE A 155 -9.00 1.77 9.20
CA PHE A 155 -7.64 1.66 8.70
C PHE A 155 -7.59 1.92 7.21
N VAL A 156 -6.53 2.61 6.76
CA VAL A 156 -6.30 2.87 5.34
C VAL A 156 -5.19 1.98 4.81
N CYS A 157 -5.53 1.31 3.71
CA CYS A 157 -4.62 0.49 2.93
C CYS A 157 -4.48 1.08 1.53
N TYR A 158 -3.29 0.93 0.94
CA TYR A 158 -3.01 1.37 -0.41
C TYR A 158 -2.20 0.32 -1.16
N THR A 159 -2.25 0.38 -2.49
CA THR A 159 -1.44 -0.44 -3.39
C THR A 159 -0.69 0.46 -4.36
N LYS A 160 0.40 -0.07 -4.91
CA LYS A 160 1.22 0.56 -5.94
C LYS A 160 1.24 -0.28 -7.23
N ARG A 161 0.42 -1.32 -7.31
CA ARG A 161 0.36 -2.20 -8.49
C ARG A 161 -0.43 -1.50 -9.58
N THR A 162 0.12 -1.49 -10.79
CA THR A 162 -0.48 -0.85 -11.97
C THR A 162 -1.73 -1.58 -12.46
N GLU A 163 -1.86 -2.87 -12.16
CA GLU A 163 -3.06 -3.66 -12.46
C GLU A 163 -4.29 -3.26 -11.61
N ASP A 164 -4.08 -2.56 -10.48
CA ASP A 164 -5.16 -2.12 -9.59
C ASP A 164 -5.72 -0.73 -9.99
N GLY A 165 -5.05 0.01 -10.89
CA GLY A 165 -5.53 1.30 -11.36
C GLY A 165 -4.45 2.28 -11.81
N ASP A 166 -4.89 3.48 -12.21
CA ASP A 166 -4.02 4.57 -12.63
C ASP A 166 -3.39 5.31 -11.42
N PRO A 167 -2.20 5.90 -11.58
CA PRO A 167 -1.55 6.70 -10.55
C PRO A 167 -2.42 7.84 -10.02
N ILE A 168 -2.47 7.92 -8.70
CA ILE A 168 -3.15 9.00 -7.99
C ILE A 168 -2.30 10.26 -8.03
N THR A 169 -2.90 11.39 -8.39
CA THR A 169 -2.25 12.71 -8.47
C THR A 169 -2.61 13.62 -7.31
N ASN A 170 -3.75 13.36 -6.64
CA ASN A 170 -4.18 14.14 -5.49
C ASN A 170 -5.01 13.30 -4.53
N ILE A 171 -4.93 13.63 -3.24
CA ILE A 171 -5.81 13.12 -2.19
C ILE A 171 -6.43 14.33 -1.49
N GLU A 172 -7.75 14.29 -1.30
CA GLU A 172 -8.55 15.34 -0.68
C GLU A 172 -9.48 14.72 0.37
N ILE A 173 -9.53 15.31 1.55
CA ILE A 173 -10.48 14.98 2.60
C ILE A 173 -11.65 15.94 2.49
N SER A 174 -12.86 15.41 2.28
CA SER A 174 -14.04 16.26 2.05
C SER A 174 -15.32 15.66 2.64
N LYS A 175 -16.35 16.48 2.86
CA LYS A 175 -17.68 16.02 3.30
C LYS A 175 -18.56 15.62 2.11
N THR A 176 -18.34 16.27 0.98
CA THR A 176 -19.07 16.08 -0.26
C THR A 176 -18.15 15.54 -1.34
N HIS A 177 -18.73 14.87 -2.35
CA HIS A 177 -17.99 14.25 -3.43
C HIS A 177 -17.52 15.31 -4.45
N PRO A 178 -16.21 15.58 -4.59
CA PRO A 178 -15.72 16.53 -5.59
C PRO A 178 -15.97 16.00 -7.01
N ALA A 179 -16.35 16.86 -7.95
CA ALA A 179 -16.84 16.47 -9.28
C ALA A 179 -15.87 15.63 -10.14
N THR A 180 -14.56 15.70 -9.86
CA THR A 180 -13.51 15.01 -10.63
C THR A 180 -12.70 14.01 -9.83
N SER A 181 -13.13 13.72 -8.60
CA SER A 181 -12.46 12.77 -7.73
C SER A 181 -13.20 11.45 -7.69
N GLN A 182 -12.50 10.39 -7.33
CA GLN A 182 -13.04 9.10 -6.95
C GLN A 182 -13.02 8.99 -5.44
N ARG A 183 -13.99 8.30 -4.86
CA ARG A 183 -14.00 8.00 -3.43
C ARG A 183 -13.19 6.73 -3.17
N ALA A 184 -12.44 6.68 -2.08
CA ALA A 184 -11.79 5.45 -1.64
C ALA A 184 -12.82 4.32 -1.46
N GLU A 185 -12.45 3.12 -1.91
CA GLU A 185 -13.22 1.90 -1.64
C GLU A 185 -13.31 1.69 -0.13
N TYR A 186 -14.43 1.13 0.35
CA TYR A 186 -14.61 0.79 1.75
C TYR A 186 -15.19 -0.61 1.91
N LEU A 187 -14.75 -1.32 2.96
CA LEU A 187 -15.07 -2.72 3.23
C LEU A 187 -15.65 -2.91 4.64
N ASP A 188 -15.99 -4.15 4.99
CA ASP A 188 -16.28 -4.59 6.38
C ASP A 188 -17.44 -3.87 7.08
N GLY A 189 -18.46 -3.45 6.32
CA GLY A 189 -19.61 -2.73 6.85
C GLY A 189 -19.32 -1.27 7.21
N LEU A 190 -18.18 -0.74 6.77
CA LEU A 190 -17.95 0.70 6.76
C LEU A 190 -18.84 1.36 5.70
N ASN A 191 -19.16 2.63 5.89
CA ASN A 191 -19.86 3.45 4.91
C ASN A 191 -18.91 4.39 4.16
N GLY A 192 -17.62 4.29 4.45
CA GLY A 192 -16.49 5.08 3.94
C GLY A 192 -16.25 6.42 4.65
N ASP A 193 -17.06 6.78 5.64
CA ASP A 193 -16.80 7.90 6.56
C ASP A 193 -15.62 7.53 7.46
N LEU A 194 -14.56 8.33 7.43
CA LEU A 194 -13.36 8.16 8.24
C LEU A 194 -13.61 8.34 9.73
N ASN A 195 -14.79 8.87 10.08
CA ASN A 195 -15.25 9.15 11.43
C ASN A 195 -16.48 8.35 11.82
N GLN A 196 -16.70 7.20 11.16
CA GLN A 196 -17.93 6.45 11.35
C GLN A 196 -18.15 6.11 12.83
N ASP A 197 -19.29 6.56 13.36
CA ASP A 197 -19.75 6.39 14.74
C ASP A 197 -18.85 7.04 15.81
N ALA A 198 -17.93 7.94 15.42
CA ALA A 198 -17.06 8.70 16.33
C ALA A 198 -17.73 9.95 16.94
N GLY A 199 -18.95 10.30 16.49
CA GLY A 199 -19.68 11.50 16.93
C GLY A 199 -19.12 12.82 16.41
N SER A 200 -18.15 12.78 15.49
CA SER A 200 -17.53 13.93 14.82
C SER A 200 -18.17 14.22 13.45
N ALA A 201 -17.71 15.28 12.78
CA ALA A 201 -18.18 15.61 11.43
C ALA A 201 -17.74 14.54 10.43
N SER A 202 -18.61 14.09 9.52
CA SER A 202 -18.23 13.11 8.50
C SER A 202 -17.07 13.61 7.63
N ALA A 203 -16.13 12.72 7.34
CA ALA A 203 -14.97 13.00 6.49
C ALA A 203 -14.71 11.82 5.56
N TYR A 204 -14.45 12.08 4.29
CA TYR A 204 -14.28 11.04 3.27
C TYR A 204 -12.96 11.25 2.52
N VAL A 205 -12.25 10.15 2.20
CA VAL A 205 -11.09 10.21 1.29
C VAL A 205 -11.58 10.22 -0.15
N PHE A 206 -11.22 11.28 -0.87
CA PHE A 206 -11.33 11.37 -2.30
C PHE A 206 -9.95 11.47 -2.94
N PHE A 207 -9.81 10.92 -4.14
CA PHE A 207 -8.55 10.95 -4.88
C PHE A 207 -8.78 11.22 -6.36
N LYS A 208 -7.80 11.85 -7.01
CA LYS A 208 -7.83 12.10 -8.45
C LYS A 208 -6.81 11.21 -9.13
N ILE A 209 -7.21 10.58 -10.23
CA ILE A 209 -6.29 9.90 -11.14
C ILE A 209 -5.98 10.81 -12.31
N PHE A 210 -4.79 10.68 -12.90
CA PHE A 210 -4.51 11.32 -14.18
C PHE A 210 -5.26 10.56 -15.28
N ARG A 211 -6.05 11.26 -16.09
CA ARG A 211 -6.69 10.72 -17.30
C ARG A 211 -6.13 11.42 -18.52
#